data_AF-A0A7W0GA46-F1
#
_entry.id   AF-A0A7W0GA46-F1
#
_cell.length_a   1.000
_cell.length_b   1.000
_cell.length_c   1.000
_cell.angle_alpha   90.00
_cell.angle_beta   90.00
_cell.angle_gamma   90.00
#
_symmetry.space_group_name_H-M   'P 1'
#
loop_
_entity.id
_entity.type
_entity.pdbx_description
1 polymer ?
#
loop_
_entity_poly.entity_id
_entity_poly.type
_entity_poly.pdbx_seq_one_letter_code
_entity_poly.pdbx_strand_id
1 'polypeptide(L)'
;MTIRHATADDNELVRSLWQEFVGWSGELPAWADASWETASQEIERALDANGLFVAERDGEAVGFASAWIDGHVATVGDLFVRESARRHGTGKALVDAVVENMRARGATYLRLNANLDALAFYDRLGFREESRNLILSLKVREVGGGRSFGAIHVQSDDLASIERAVRQFVPRLPGASQGSLISPPRHGWIAVYDDVCDRDPTMLRRLARELSDRMGAVVLALGVEQDEVVRFVLLDRGGVVDEYLSVPEHYGPLPPGDVIGLAANPRVVNRLTGADPATVRTVARTAASPAELPPAQELLGDLARAIGIEGAEHGWSDAPEIPDAVVVER
;
A
#
# COMPACT_ATOMS: atom_id res chain seq x y z
N MET A 1 -15.92 -13.10 44.04
CA MET A 1 -15.34 -12.50 42.83
C MET A 1 -15.72 -11.04 42.80
N THR A 2 -14.76 -10.15 42.62
CA THR A 2 -14.91 -8.70 42.64
C THR A 2 -14.36 -8.12 41.35
N ILE A 3 -15.03 -7.11 40.80
CA ILE A 3 -14.52 -6.30 39.68
C ILE A 3 -14.22 -4.91 40.25
N ARG A 4 -13.02 -4.40 40.00
CA ARG A 4 -12.62 -3.05 40.41
C ARG A 4 -11.93 -2.32 39.27
N HIS A 5 -11.93 -0.99 39.34
CA HIS A 5 -11.04 -0.19 38.50
C HIS A 5 -9.58 -0.52 38.82
N ALA A 6 -8.77 -0.61 37.77
CA ALA A 6 -7.33 -0.58 37.91
C ALA A 6 -6.85 0.86 38.14
N THR A 7 -5.75 1.01 38.87
CA THR A 7 -5.03 2.28 38.99
C THR A 7 -3.67 2.19 38.30
N ALA A 8 -2.92 3.30 38.29
CA ALA A 8 -1.55 3.31 37.80
C ALA A 8 -0.65 2.32 38.56
N ASP A 9 -0.96 2.02 39.83
CA ASP A 9 -0.21 1.07 40.66
C ASP A 9 -0.39 -0.39 40.20
N ASP A 10 -1.45 -0.69 39.43
CA ASP A 10 -1.71 -2.02 38.88
C ASP A 10 -0.93 -2.31 37.59
N ASN A 11 -0.03 -1.43 37.13
CA ASN A 11 0.64 -1.58 35.83
C ASN A 11 1.39 -2.92 35.69
N GLU A 12 2.17 -3.31 36.71
CA GLU A 12 2.89 -4.59 36.70
C GLU A 12 1.94 -5.79 36.72
N LEU A 13 0.82 -5.68 37.44
CA LEU A 13 -0.21 -6.72 37.51
C LEU A 13 -0.88 -6.93 36.15
N VAL A 14 -1.29 -5.84 35.51
CA VAL A 14 -1.93 -5.87 34.19
C VAL A 14 -0.94 -6.36 33.13
N ARG A 15 0.33 -5.95 33.21
CA ARG A 15 1.39 -6.48 32.36
C ARG A 15 1.54 -7.99 32.49
N SER A 16 1.54 -8.51 33.72
CA SER A 16 1.59 -9.97 33.95
C SER A 16 0.41 -10.69 33.30
N LEU A 17 -0.81 -10.19 33.50
CA LEU A 17 -2.01 -10.77 32.90
C LEU A 17 -2.00 -10.69 31.37
N TRP A 18 -1.48 -9.59 30.81
CA TRP A 18 -1.35 -9.42 29.37
C TRP A 18 -0.30 -10.37 28.76
N GLN A 19 0.82 -10.59 29.45
CA GLN A 19 1.82 -11.58 29.02
C GLN A 19 1.24 -13.00 29.03
N GLU A 20 0.43 -13.35 30.02
CA GLU A 20 -0.33 -14.61 30.04
C GLU A 20 -1.33 -14.70 28.88
N PHE A 21 -2.02 -13.60 28.56
CA PHE A 21 -2.93 -13.52 27.42
C PHE A 21 -2.22 -13.79 26.09
N VAL A 22 -1.07 -13.13 25.85
CA VAL A 22 -0.26 -13.34 24.65
C VAL A 22 0.26 -14.78 24.59
N GLY A 23 0.79 -15.30 25.69
CA GLY A 23 1.25 -16.69 25.76
C GLY A 23 0.15 -17.72 25.51
N TRP A 24 -1.08 -17.44 25.96
CA TRP A 24 -2.24 -18.30 25.71
C TRP A 24 -2.74 -18.22 24.26
N SER A 25 -2.63 -17.06 23.62
CA SER A 25 -3.10 -16.84 22.25
C SER A 25 -2.30 -17.64 21.20
N GLY A 26 -1.20 -18.28 21.59
CA GLY A 26 -0.39 -19.15 20.74
C GLY A 26 0.50 -18.35 19.78
N GLU A 27 0.84 -18.96 18.63
CA GLU A 27 1.53 -18.23 17.56
C GLU A 27 0.60 -17.16 16.99
N LEU A 28 0.88 -15.92 17.33
CA LEU A 28 0.20 -14.78 16.73
C LEU A 28 0.56 -14.70 15.23
N PRO A 29 -0.35 -14.17 14.39
CA PRO A 29 -0.04 -13.97 12.99
C PRO A 29 1.20 -13.09 12.82
N ALA A 30 2.04 -13.38 11.83
CA ALA A 30 3.30 -12.66 11.61
C ALA A 30 3.19 -11.14 11.41
N TRP A 31 1.99 -10.64 11.09
CA TRP A 31 1.70 -9.21 10.92
C TRP A 31 1.28 -8.51 12.22
N ALA A 32 0.93 -9.27 13.27
CA ALA A 32 0.46 -8.72 14.53
C ALA A 32 1.64 -8.27 15.40
N ASP A 33 1.59 -7.02 15.86
CA ASP A 33 2.55 -6.52 16.85
C ASP A 33 2.10 -6.93 18.26
N ALA A 34 2.85 -7.85 18.85
CA ALA A 34 2.62 -8.37 20.19
C ALA A 34 3.67 -7.86 21.18
N SER A 35 4.15 -6.63 20.98
CA SER A 35 5.06 -5.97 21.90
C SER A 35 4.31 -5.34 23.08
N TRP A 36 4.94 -5.34 24.25
CA TRP A 36 4.42 -4.61 25.41
C TRP A 36 4.37 -3.10 25.16
N GLU A 37 5.24 -2.56 24.31
CA GLU A 37 5.27 -1.12 23.99
C GLU A 37 3.98 -0.67 23.30
N THR A 38 3.47 -1.45 22.35
CA THR A 38 2.18 -1.17 21.70
C THR A 38 1.02 -1.40 22.68
N ALA A 39 1.04 -2.51 23.42
CA ALA A 39 -0.01 -2.80 24.40
C ALA A 39 -0.09 -1.78 25.54
N SER A 40 1.04 -1.28 26.04
CA SER A 40 1.06 -0.30 27.14
C SER A 40 0.37 1.00 26.77
N GLN A 41 0.45 1.43 25.49
CA GLN A 41 -0.27 2.61 25.00
C GLN A 41 -1.78 2.43 25.08
N GLU A 42 -2.31 1.24 24.74
CA GLU A 42 -3.74 0.95 24.88
C GLU A 42 -4.18 0.84 26.34
N ILE A 43 -3.34 0.24 27.19
CA ILE A 43 -3.58 0.13 28.64
C ILE A 43 -3.59 1.53 29.29
N GLU A 44 -2.64 2.40 28.95
CA GLU A 44 -2.59 3.80 29.40
C GLU A 44 -3.83 4.57 28.94
N ARG A 45 -4.23 4.42 27.67
CA ARG A 45 -5.46 5.01 27.15
C ARG A 45 -6.69 4.56 27.93
N ALA A 46 -6.76 3.28 28.30
CA ALA A 46 -7.86 2.75 29.10
C ALA A 46 -7.83 3.28 30.55
N LEU A 47 -6.65 3.43 31.16
CA LEU A 47 -6.49 4.05 32.47
C LEU A 47 -6.96 5.51 32.47
N ASP A 48 -6.51 6.31 31.51
CA ASP A 48 -6.94 7.70 31.34
C ASP A 48 -8.44 7.82 31.08
N ALA A 49 -8.99 6.84 30.37
CA ALA A 49 -10.42 6.71 30.16
C ALA A 49 -11.16 6.08 31.36
N ASN A 50 -10.55 5.87 32.53
CA ASN A 50 -11.17 5.18 33.67
C ASN A 50 -11.90 3.87 33.25
N GLY A 51 -11.35 3.17 32.27
CA GLY A 51 -11.95 2.04 31.57
C GLY A 51 -11.13 0.77 31.67
N LEU A 52 -10.11 0.74 32.54
CA LEU A 52 -9.36 -0.45 32.87
C LEU A 52 -9.92 -1.10 34.14
N PHE A 53 -10.27 -2.39 34.03
CA PHE A 53 -10.86 -3.17 35.11
C PHE A 53 -10.05 -4.43 35.38
N VAL A 54 -9.93 -4.81 36.65
CA VAL A 54 -9.35 -6.08 37.10
C VAL A 54 -10.42 -6.91 37.78
N ALA A 55 -10.47 -8.20 37.43
CA ALA A 55 -11.29 -9.20 38.11
C ALA A 55 -10.45 -9.95 39.14
N GLU A 56 -10.93 -10.01 40.38
CA GLU A 56 -10.26 -10.70 41.48
C GLU A 56 -11.13 -11.83 42.05
N ARG A 57 -10.50 -12.95 42.38
CA ARG A 57 -11.12 -14.09 43.04
C ARG A 57 -10.19 -14.60 44.14
N ASP A 58 -10.72 -14.71 45.35
CA ASP A 58 -9.98 -15.19 46.53
C ASP A 58 -8.67 -14.41 46.79
N GLY A 59 -8.66 -13.11 46.47
CA GLY A 59 -7.51 -12.22 46.64
C GLY A 59 -6.53 -12.22 45.45
N GLU A 60 -6.76 -13.03 44.42
CA GLU A 60 -5.90 -13.11 43.24
C GLU A 60 -6.56 -12.46 42.02
N ALA A 61 -5.79 -11.69 41.25
CA ALA A 61 -6.25 -11.17 39.96
C ALA A 61 -6.34 -12.31 38.94
N VAL A 62 -7.52 -12.50 38.35
CA VAL A 62 -7.82 -13.61 37.44
C VAL A 62 -8.20 -13.16 36.03
N GLY A 63 -8.26 -11.85 35.79
CA GLY A 63 -8.55 -11.29 34.47
C GLY A 63 -8.60 -9.78 34.47
N PHE A 64 -8.67 -9.19 33.29
CA PHE A 64 -8.80 -7.76 33.10
C PHE A 64 -9.61 -7.43 31.84
N ALA A 65 -10.08 -6.19 31.75
CA ALA A 65 -10.70 -5.62 30.57
C ALA A 65 -10.25 -4.18 30.39
N SER A 66 -9.85 -3.79 29.18
CA SER A 66 -9.56 -2.41 28.81
C SER A 66 -10.64 -1.84 27.91
N ALA A 67 -11.00 -0.57 28.11
CA ALA A 67 -11.97 0.12 27.26
C ALA A 67 -11.78 1.64 27.27
N TRP A 68 -12.21 2.29 26.19
CA TRP A 68 -12.17 3.75 26.02
C TRP A 68 -13.37 4.25 25.20
N ILE A 69 -13.60 5.57 25.17
CA ILE A 69 -14.71 6.20 24.44
C ILE A 69 -14.16 7.18 23.41
N ASP A 70 -14.65 7.05 22.17
CA ASP A 70 -14.44 8.01 21.08
C ASP A 70 -15.80 8.56 20.63
N GLY A 71 -16.08 9.83 20.96
CA GLY A 71 -17.40 10.43 20.75
C GLY A 71 -18.48 9.74 21.58
N HIS A 72 -19.48 9.12 20.92
CA HIS A 72 -20.54 8.36 21.58
C HIS A 72 -20.36 6.83 21.50
N VAL A 73 -19.23 6.35 20.95
CA VAL A 73 -18.94 4.90 20.81
C VAL A 73 -17.82 4.51 21.76
N ALA A 74 -18.07 3.53 22.62
CA ALA A 74 -17.05 2.88 23.41
C ALA A 74 -16.43 1.69 22.67
N THR A 75 -15.14 1.44 22.89
CA THR A 75 -14.42 0.27 22.37
C THR A 75 -13.86 -0.54 23.54
N VAL A 76 -14.08 -1.86 23.53
CA VAL A 76 -13.28 -2.79 24.36
C VAL A 76 -12.01 -3.12 23.59
N GLY A 77 -10.85 -2.91 24.22
CA GLY A 77 -9.56 -3.37 23.72
C GLY A 77 -9.37 -4.84 24.07
N ASP A 78 -8.46 -5.10 25.00
CA ASP A 78 -8.16 -6.44 25.49
C ASP A 78 -9.14 -6.89 26.59
N LEU A 79 -9.60 -8.13 26.48
CA LEU A 79 -10.36 -8.85 27.50
C LEU A 79 -9.68 -10.21 27.72
N PHE A 80 -9.15 -10.41 28.93
CA PHE A 80 -8.52 -11.67 29.29
C PHE A 80 -9.06 -12.20 30.61
N VAL A 81 -9.24 -13.52 30.67
CA VAL A 81 -9.57 -14.27 31.88
C VAL A 81 -8.71 -15.52 31.91
N ARG A 82 -7.98 -15.73 33.02
CA ARG A 82 -7.19 -16.94 33.29
C ARG A 82 -8.07 -18.17 33.19
N GLU A 83 -7.51 -19.28 32.71
CA GLU A 83 -8.24 -20.52 32.49
C GLU A 83 -9.00 -21.02 33.72
N SER A 84 -8.38 -20.96 34.90
CA SER A 84 -8.97 -21.34 36.20
C SER A 84 -10.24 -20.55 36.55
N ALA A 85 -10.43 -19.36 36.00
CA ALA A 85 -11.58 -18.49 36.23
C ALA A 85 -12.55 -18.43 35.03
N ARG A 86 -12.31 -19.17 33.95
CA ARG A 86 -13.23 -19.23 32.79
C ARG A 86 -14.48 -20.05 33.10
N ARG A 87 -15.57 -19.80 32.38
CA ARG A 87 -16.88 -20.47 32.56
C ARG A 87 -17.51 -20.29 33.96
N HIS A 88 -17.01 -19.32 34.74
CA HIS A 88 -17.54 -18.92 36.05
C HIS A 88 -18.23 -17.53 36.04
N GLY A 89 -18.52 -16.99 34.84
CA GLY A 89 -19.13 -15.67 34.68
C GLY A 89 -18.15 -14.48 34.72
N THR A 90 -16.85 -14.70 34.95
CA THR A 90 -15.82 -13.65 35.07
C THR A 90 -15.77 -12.70 33.87
N GLY A 91 -15.73 -13.25 32.65
CA GLY A 91 -15.72 -12.44 31.43
C GLY A 91 -17.00 -11.61 31.27
N LYS A 92 -18.16 -12.18 31.63
CA LYS A 92 -19.43 -11.44 31.63
C LYS A 92 -19.39 -10.29 32.64
N ALA A 93 -18.91 -10.53 33.85
CA ALA A 93 -18.81 -9.51 34.89
C ALA A 93 -17.87 -8.35 34.49
N LEU A 94 -16.75 -8.65 33.82
CA LEU A 94 -15.87 -7.63 33.25
C LEU A 94 -16.57 -6.80 32.16
N VAL A 95 -17.24 -7.45 31.21
CA VAL A 95 -17.97 -6.74 30.15
C VAL A 95 -19.13 -5.91 30.71
N ASP A 96 -19.87 -6.42 31.69
CA ASP A 96 -20.96 -5.68 32.35
C ASP A 96 -20.41 -4.40 33.02
N ALA A 97 -19.27 -4.49 33.72
CA ALA A 97 -18.61 -3.34 34.34
C ALA A 97 -18.17 -2.29 33.31
N VAL A 98 -17.63 -2.74 32.17
CA VAL A 98 -17.32 -1.86 31.03
C VAL A 98 -18.59 -1.19 30.51
N VAL A 99 -19.65 -1.94 30.24
CA VAL A 99 -20.93 -1.40 29.72
C VAL A 99 -21.50 -0.34 30.66
N GLU A 100 -21.54 -0.63 31.96
CA GLU A 100 -22.08 0.29 32.97
C GLU A 100 -21.26 1.59 33.03
N ASN A 101 -19.94 1.48 33.15
CA ASN A 101 -19.05 2.64 33.22
C ASN A 101 -19.07 3.47 31.93
N MET A 102 -19.06 2.83 30.76
CA MET A 102 -19.07 3.56 29.49
C MET A 102 -20.41 4.22 29.22
N ARG A 103 -21.52 3.56 29.57
CA ARG A 103 -22.86 4.16 29.48
C ARG A 103 -23.00 5.37 30.39
N ALA A 104 -22.51 5.30 31.63
CA ALA A 104 -22.52 6.42 32.57
C ALA A 104 -21.75 7.65 32.04
N ARG A 105 -20.82 7.42 31.10
CA ARG A 105 -19.97 8.44 30.47
C ARG A 105 -20.47 8.87 29.07
N GLY A 106 -21.69 8.49 28.71
CA GLY A 106 -22.36 8.96 27.49
C GLY A 106 -22.15 8.07 26.26
N ALA A 107 -21.54 6.89 26.39
CA ALA A 107 -21.50 5.94 25.30
C ALA A 107 -22.91 5.41 25.00
N THR A 108 -23.28 5.43 23.72
CA THR A 108 -24.54 4.90 23.19
C THR A 108 -24.36 3.55 22.49
N TYR A 109 -23.12 3.24 22.10
CA TYR A 109 -22.72 1.97 21.49
C TYR A 109 -21.43 1.45 22.14
N LEU A 110 -21.26 0.13 22.14
CA LEU A 110 -20.03 -0.55 22.54
C LEU A 110 -19.61 -1.49 21.41
N ARG A 111 -18.36 -1.39 20.95
CA ARG A 111 -17.78 -2.26 19.93
C ARG A 111 -16.52 -2.97 20.44
N LEU A 112 -16.13 -4.04 19.77
CA LEU A 112 -14.90 -4.78 20.04
C LEU A 112 -14.48 -5.59 18.81
N ASN A 113 -13.22 -6.03 18.79
CA ASN A 113 -12.76 -7.07 17.89
C ASN A 113 -12.77 -8.41 18.65
N ALA A 114 -13.38 -9.44 18.04
CA ALA A 114 -13.45 -10.76 18.63
C ALA A 114 -12.63 -11.77 17.83
N ASN A 115 -11.83 -12.58 18.52
CA ASN A 115 -11.32 -13.82 17.94
C ASN A 115 -12.48 -14.77 17.64
N LEU A 116 -12.33 -15.61 16.62
CA LEU A 116 -13.39 -16.53 16.17
C LEU A 116 -13.93 -17.42 17.30
N ASP A 117 -13.04 -17.88 18.20
CA ASP A 117 -13.41 -18.71 19.34
C ASP A 117 -14.25 -17.98 20.41
N ALA A 118 -14.18 -16.64 20.43
CA ALA A 118 -14.90 -15.80 21.38
C ALA A 118 -16.27 -15.33 20.86
N LEU A 119 -16.62 -15.58 19.59
CA LEU A 119 -17.87 -15.11 18.99
C LEU A 119 -19.11 -15.59 19.76
N ALA A 120 -19.14 -16.87 20.14
CA ALA A 120 -20.25 -17.43 20.91
C ALA A 120 -20.35 -16.85 22.33
N PHE A 121 -19.26 -16.32 22.89
CA PHE A 121 -19.29 -15.61 24.16
C PHE A 121 -19.95 -14.23 23.98
N TYR A 122 -19.51 -13.44 22.99
CA TYR A 122 -20.04 -12.11 22.75
C TYR A 122 -21.49 -12.09 22.23
N ASP A 123 -21.89 -13.07 21.41
CA ASP A 123 -23.29 -13.20 20.96
C ASP A 123 -24.25 -13.39 22.15
N ARG A 124 -23.86 -14.19 23.16
CA ARG A 124 -24.65 -14.34 24.41
C ARG A 124 -24.73 -13.06 25.25
N LEU A 125 -23.78 -12.14 25.06
CA LEU A 125 -23.79 -10.82 25.70
C LEU A 125 -24.57 -9.77 24.88
N GLY A 126 -25.11 -10.15 23.73
CA GLY A 126 -25.94 -9.29 22.88
C GLY A 126 -25.17 -8.50 21.82
N PHE A 127 -23.87 -8.74 21.66
CA PHE A 127 -23.12 -8.17 20.53
C PHE A 127 -23.57 -8.81 19.21
N ARG A 128 -23.50 -8.04 18.12
CA ARG A 128 -23.83 -8.48 16.77
C ARG A 128 -22.66 -8.17 15.83
N GLU A 129 -22.41 -9.06 14.88
CA GLU A 129 -21.40 -8.86 13.83
C GLU A 129 -21.86 -7.74 12.88
N GLU A 130 -21.01 -6.74 12.64
CA GLU A 130 -21.25 -5.64 11.69
C GLU A 130 -20.35 -5.77 10.45
N SER A 131 -19.08 -6.16 10.64
CA SER A 131 -18.08 -6.27 9.58
C SER A 131 -17.03 -7.36 9.87
N ARG A 132 -16.29 -7.78 8.83
CA ARG A 132 -15.18 -8.75 8.93
C ARG A 132 -13.84 -8.09 8.63
N ASN A 133 -12.82 -8.47 9.39
CA ASN A 133 -11.42 -8.16 9.06
C ASN A 133 -10.90 -9.20 8.07
N LEU A 134 -10.47 -8.77 6.88
CA LEU A 134 -9.91 -9.64 5.84
C LEU A 134 -8.40 -9.42 5.76
N ILE A 135 -7.63 -10.51 5.75
CA ILE A 135 -6.16 -10.47 5.73
C ILE A 135 -5.68 -11.26 4.51
N LEU A 136 -4.85 -10.64 3.68
CA LEU A 136 -4.17 -11.28 2.56
C LEU A 136 -2.66 -11.23 2.81
N SER A 137 -2.03 -12.39 2.98
CA SER A 137 -0.57 -12.48 3.03
C SER A 137 -0.02 -12.19 1.63
N LEU A 138 0.79 -11.14 1.51
CA LEU A 138 1.50 -10.82 0.29
C LEU A 138 2.86 -11.52 0.31
N LYS A 139 3.07 -12.45 -0.62
CA LYS A 139 4.41 -12.96 -0.90
C LYS A 139 5.13 -11.93 -1.77
N VAL A 140 5.94 -11.09 -1.13
CA VAL A 140 6.85 -10.21 -1.88
C VAL A 140 7.97 -11.10 -2.42
N ARG A 141 7.99 -11.31 -3.74
CA ARG A 141 9.14 -11.94 -4.39
C ARG A 141 10.33 -10.99 -4.23
N GLU A 142 11.50 -11.52 -3.85
CA GLU A 142 12.74 -10.78 -4.06
C GLU A 142 12.88 -10.54 -5.56
N VAL A 143 12.57 -9.32 -5.98
CA VAL A 143 12.77 -8.86 -7.34
C VAL A 143 14.29 -8.67 -7.53
N GLY A 144 14.81 -8.92 -8.73
CA GLY A 144 16.25 -8.79 -8.98
C GLY A 144 16.80 -7.43 -8.56
N GLY A 145 18.05 -7.39 -8.11
CA GLY A 145 18.74 -6.14 -7.74
C GLY A 145 19.18 -5.29 -8.94
N GLY A 146 18.69 -5.57 -10.14
CA GLY A 146 19.06 -4.88 -11.36
C GLY A 146 18.59 -3.42 -11.37
N ARG A 147 19.12 -2.64 -12.30
CA ARG A 147 18.77 -1.23 -12.45
C ARG A 147 17.33 -1.10 -12.97
N SER A 148 16.59 -0.15 -12.42
CA SER A 148 15.39 0.36 -13.07
C SER A 148 15.73 1.70 -13.72
N PHE A 149 15.07 2.00 -14.84
CA PHE A 149 15.14 3.29 -15.50
C PHE A 149 13.95 3.46 -16.44
N GLY A 150 13.65 4.70 -16.82
CA GLY A 150 12.61 4.95 -17.80
C GLY A 150 12.41 6.41 -18.11
N ALA A 151 11.56 6.66 -19.09
CA ALA A 151 11.27 8.00 -19.57
C ALA A 151 9.77 8.18 -19.82
N ILE A 152 9.30 9.40 -19.61
CA ILE A 152 7.92 9.80 -19.84
C ILE A 152 7.87 10.54 -21.17
N HIS A 153 7.08 10.04 -22.11
CA HIS A 153 6.91 10.65 -23.42
C HIS A 153 5.54 11.31 -23.45
N VAL A 154 5.50 12.63 -23.57
CA VAL A 154 4.27 13.43 -23.65
C VAL A 154 4.04 13.83 -25.10
N GLN A 155 2.87 13.51 -25.65
CA GLN A 155 2.53 13.84 -27.02
C GLN A 155 2.13 15.33 -27.10
N SER A 156 3.12 16.19 -27.33
CA SER A 156 3.00 17.65 -27.30
C SER A 156 4.17 18.31 -28.02
N ASP A 157 3.96 19.52 -28.52
CA ASP A 157 5.00 20.44 -28.98
C ASP A 157 5.23 21.63 -28.01
N ASP A 158 4.42 21.73 -26.95
CA ASP A 158 4.50 22.79 -25.94
C ASP A 158 5.50 22.44 -24.82
N LEU A 159 6.78 22.60 -25.15
CA LEU A 159 7.90 22.40 -24.23
C LEU A 159 7.79 23.28 -22.97
N ALA A 160 7.34 24.53 -23.12
CA ALA A 160 7.25 25.48 -22.00
C ALA A 160 6.17 25.06 -20.98
N SER A 161 5.05 24.48 -21.43
CA SER A 161 4.04 23.93 -20.51
C SER A 161 4.53 22.70 -19.77
N ILE A 162 5.27 21.81 -20.44
CA ILE A 162 5.84 20.61 -19.81
C ILE A 162 6.89 21.01 -18.78
N GLU A 163 7.80 21.93 -19.11
CA GLU A 163 8.80 22.43 -18.16
C GLU A 163 8.15 22.99 -16.89
N ARG A 164 7.12 23.82 -17.03
CA ARG A 164 6.37 24.37 -15.88
C ARG A 164 5.71 23.27 -15.05
N ALA A 165 5.15 22.24 -15.69
CA ALA A 165 4.54 21.13 -15.00
C ALA A 165 5.58 20.30 -14.23
N VAL A 166 6.72 19.98 -14.86
CA VAL A 166 7.84 19.26 -14.21
C VAL A 166 8.33 20.03 -12.98
N ARG A 167 8.62 21.34 -13.12
CA ARG A 167 9.01 22.21 -11.99
C ARG A 167 7.99 22.24 -10.86
N GLN A 168 6.70 22.12 -11.18
CA GLN A 168 5.62 22.12 -10.19
C GLN A 168 5.49 20.78 -9.46
N PHE A 169 5.63 19.65 -10.18
CA PHE A 169 5.29 18.33 -9.65
C PHE A 169 6.48 17.56 -9.08
N VAL A 170 7.66 17.63 -9.71
CA VAL A 170 8.85 16.88 -9.28
C VAL A 170 9.23 17.16 -7.81
N PRO A 171 9.21 18.41 -7.30
CA PRO A 171 9.53 18.67 -5.88
C PRO A 171 8.57 18.00 -4.88
N ARG A 172 7.40 17.53 -5.33
CA ARG A 172 6.38 16.85 -4.51
C ARG A 172 6.52 15.33 -4.53
N LEU A 173 7.43 14.79 -5.36
CA LEU A 173 7.72 13.37 -5.40
C LEU A 173 8.60 12.99 -4.19
N PRO A 174 8.25 11.91 -3.47
CA PRO A 174 9.15 11.27 -2.51
C PRO A 174 10.51 10.92 -3.15
N GLY A 175 11.58 10.96 -2.37
CA GLY A 175 12.93 10.57 -2.84
C GLY A 175 13.83 11.72 -3.31
N ALA A 176 13.31 12.96 -3.32
CA ALA A 176 14.05 14.20 -3.47
C ALA A 176 14.98 14.25 -4.70
N SER A 177 14.37 14.38 -5.88
CA SER A 177 15.05 14.41 -7.19
C SER A 177 16.25 15.37 -7.22
N GLN A 178 17.31 14.93 -7.90
CA GLN A 178 18.49 15.72 -8.19
C GLN A 178 18.33 16.60 -9.43
N GLY A 179 17.31 16.33 -10.25
CA GLY A 179 16.99 17.13 -11.42
C GLY A 179 16.21 16.34 -12.46
N SER A 180 15.76 17.06 -13.48
CA SER A 180 15.05 16.49 -14.63
C SER A 180 15.65 17.02 -15.93
N LEU A 181 15.57 16.21 -16.98
CA LEU A 181 15.93 16.56 -18.34
C LEU A 181 14.69 16.47 -19.21
N ILE A 182 14.44 17.49 -20.02
CA ILE A 182 13.28 17.54 -20.91
C ILE A 182 13.76 17.75 -22.33
N SER A 183 13.43 16.84 -23.24
CA SER A 183 13.83 16.96 -24.64
C SER A 183 13.03 18.02 -25.40
N PRO A 184 13.55 18.55 -26.52
CA PRO A 184 12.68 19.22 -27.49
C PRO A 184 11.66 18.23 -28.09
N PRO A 185 10.60 18.73 -28.76
CA PRO A 185 9.67 17.87 -29.49
C PRO A 185 10.38 17.09 -30.60
N ARG A 186 10.27 15.77 -30.60
CA ARG A 186 10.76 14.86 -31.64
C ARG A 186 9.64 13.91 -32.04
N HIS A 187 9.31 13.87 -33.32
CA HIS A 187 8.22 13.04 -33.85
C HIS A 187 6.87 13.20 -33.11
N GLY A 188 6.58 14.41 -32.62
CA GLY A 188 5.35 14.71 -31.87
C GLY A 188 5.40 14.38 -30.38
N TRP A 189 6.57 14.03 -29.84
CA TRP A 189 6.77 13.67 -28.44
C TRP A 189 7.84 14.53 -27.77
N ILE A 190 7.61 14.89 -26.52
CA ILE A 190 8.59 15.47 -25.61
C ILE A 190 8.89 14.42 -24.54
N ALA A 191 10.15 14.04 -24.41
CA ALA A 191 10.60 13.10 -23.39
C ALA A 191 11.00 13.85 -22.10
N VAL A 192 10.60 13.32 -20.95
CA VAL A 192 10.96 13.79 -19.61
C VAL A 192 11.67 12.66 -18.89
N TYR A 193 12.89 12.95 -18.44
CA TYR A 193 13.72 12.08 -17.62
C TYR A 193 13.89 12.74 -16.25
N ASP A 194 13.84 11.98 -15.17
CA ASP A 194 13.97 12.51 -13.81
C ASP A 194 14.71 11.50 -12.93
N ASP A 195 15.60 11.97 -12.06
CA ASP A 195 16.42 11.13 -11.18
C ASP A 195 15.59 10.17 -10.31
N VAL A 196 14.51 10.65 -9.70
CA VAL A 196 13.66 9.81 -8.85
C VAL A 196 12.87 8.82 -9.69
N CYS A 197 12.37 9.25 -10.85
CA CYS A 197 11.66 8.36 -11.78
C CYS A 197 12.59 7.29 -12.36
N ASP A 198 13.88 7.58 -12.50
CA ASP A 198 14.92 6.62 -12.91
C ASP A 198 15.03 5.50 -11.86
N ARG A 199 15.09 5.87 -10.59
CA ARG A 199 15.34 4.93 -9.48
C ARG A 199 14.09 4.20 -8.97
N ASP A 200 12.90 4.77 -9.17
CA ASP A 200 11.63 4.21 -8.70
C ASP A 200 10.55 4.24 -9.80
N PRO A 201 10.22 3.07 -10.39
CA PRO A 201 9.16 2.96 -11.40
C PRO A 201 7.78 3.46 -10.94
N THR A 202 7.51 3.45 -9.63
CA THR A 202 6.26 4.00 -9.08
C THR A 202 6.21 5.51 -9.22
N MET A 203 7.36 6.19 -9.06
CA MET A 203 7.44 7.63 -9.26
C MET A 203 7.36 8.01 -10.74
N LEU A 204 7.95 7.21 -11.64
CA LEU A 204 7.79 7.35 -13.09
C LEU A 204 6.30 7.35 -13.49
N ARG A 205 5.54 6.34 -13.03
CA ARG A 205 4.08 6.25 -13.28
C ARG A 205 3.31 7.42 -12.69
N ARG A 206 3.68 7.85 -11.47
CA ARG A 206 3.02 8.97 -10.79
C ARG A 206 3.22 10.27 -11.56
N LEU A 207 4.45 10.61 -11.94
CA LEU A 207 4.73 11.83 -12.68
C LEU A 207 4.08 11.80 -14.06
N ALA A 208 4.09 10.67 -14.76
CA ALA A 208 3.42 10.52 -16.05
C ALA A 208 1.92 10.81 -15.96
N ARG A 209 1.28 10.37 -14.87
CA ARG A 209 -0.13 10.66 -14.60
C ARG A 209 -0.40 12.15 -14.37
N GLU A 210 0.41 12.81 -13.55
CA GLU A 210 0.30 14.25 -13.30
C GLU A 210 0.51 15.06 -14.59
N LEU A 211 1.48 14.67 -15.43
CA LEU A 211 1.71 15.31 -16.72
C LEU A 211 0.54 15.10 -17.68
N SER A 212 0.01 13.88 -17.78
CA SER A 212 -1.15 13.58 -18.64
C SER A 212 -2.39 14.36 -18.23
N ASP A 213 -2.68 14.42 -16.92
CA ASP A 213 -3.81 15.18 -16.38
C ASP A 213 -3.64 16.68 -16.62
N ARG A 214 -2.47 17.24 -16.27
CA ARG A 214 -2.22 18.68 -16.36
C ARG A 214 -2.18 19.20 -17.79
N MET A 215 -1.64 18.42 -18.72
CA MET A 215 -1.54 18.77 -20.14
C MET A 215 -2.81 18.39 -20.92
N GLY A 216 -3.64 17.50 -20.39
CA GLY A 216 -4.75 16.89 -21.13
C GLY A 216 -4.27 16.11 -22.37
N ALA A 217 -3.05 15.58 -22.32
CA ALA A 217 -2.34 14.97 -23.43
C ALA A 217 -2.19 13.45 -23.26
N VAL A 218 -1.93 12.77 -24.38
CA VAL A 218 -1.49 11.38 -24.38
C VAL A 218 -0.07 11.33 -23.81
N VAL A 219 0.14 10.45 -22.84
CA VAL A 219 1.45 10.25 -22.20
C VAL A 219 1.78 8.77 -22.16
N LEU A 220 3.01 8.43 -22.51
CA LEU A 220 3.54 7.08 -22.41
C LEU A 220 4.71 7.08 -21.42
N ALA A 221 4.50 6.49 -20.24
CA ALA A 221 5.60 6.09 -19.38
C ALA A 221 6.13 4.75 -19.88
N LEU A 222 7.41 4.66 -20.20
CA LEU A 222 8.03 3.43 -20.69
C LEU A 222 9.38 3.26 -20.02
N GLY A 223 9.67 2.07 -19.51
CA GLY A 223 10.91 1.82 -18.79
C GLY A 223 11.18 0.34 -18.55
N VAL A 224 12.39 0.09 -18.06
CA VAL A 224 12.87 -1.21 -17.60
C VAL A 224 12.81 -1.24 -16.08
N GLU A 225 12.24 -2.30 -15.52
CA GLU A 225 12.23 -2.55 -14.09
C GLU A 225 13.23 -3.69 -13.78
N GLN A 226 14.20 -3.40 -12.92
CA GLN A 226 15.24 -4.33 -12.45
C GLN A 226 16.09 -5.05 -13.52
N ASP A 227 16.32 -4.44 -14.68
CA ASP A 227 16.97 -5.05 -15.86
C ASP A 227 16.29 -6.35 -16.36
N GLU A 228 15.11 -6.68 -15.84
CA GLU A 228 14.44 -7.97 -16.07
C GLU A 228 13.18 -7.83 -16.93
N VAL A 229 12.40 -6.76 -16.72
CA VAL A 229 11.10 -6.59 -17.38
C VAL A 229 10.92 -5.21 -17.96
N VAL A 230 10.11 -5.12 -19.01
CA VAL A 230 9.70 -3.84 -19.59
C VAL A 230 8.26 -3.57 -19.20
N ARG A 231 8.00 -2.36 -18.73
CA ARG A 231 6.66 -1.86 -18.48
C ARG A 231 6.39 -0.62 -19.31
N PHE A 232 5.18 -0.54 -19.87
CA PHE A 232 4.64 0.74 -20.31
C PHE A 232 3.28 1.02 -19.68
N VAL A 233 3.01 2.30 -19.45
CA VAL A 233 1.70 2.81 -19.07
C VAL A 233 1.34 3.91 -20.04
N LEU A 234 0.28 3.70 -20.82
CA LEU A 234 -0.26 4.69 -21.73
C LEU A 234 -1.44 5.39 -21.05
N LEU A 235 -1.41 6.71 -21.04
CA LEU A 235 -2.38 7.57 -20.37
C LEU A 235 -3.00 8.56 -21.35
N ASP A 236 -4.27 8.92 -21.11
CA ASP A 236 -4.96 10.04 -21.76
C ASP A 236 -5.74 10.81 -20.69
N ARG A 237 -5.48 12.11 -20.56
CA ARG A 237 -6.09 12.99 -19.54
C ARG A 237 -6.03 12.40 -18.13
N GLY A 238 -4.88 11.84 -17.74
CA GLY A 238 -4.64 11.28 -16.40
C GLY A 238 -5.25 9.88 -16.16
N GLY A 239 -6.05 9.36 -17.10
CA GLY A 239 -6.58 8.00 -17.06
C GLY A 239 -5.63 7.01 -17.74
N VAL A 240 -5.38 5.86 -17.10
CA VAL A 240 -4.67 4.75 -17.75
C VAL A 240 -5.59 4.14 -18.80
N VAL A 241 -5.14 4.14 -20.06
CA VAL A 241 -5.89 3.61 -21.20
C VAL A 241 -5.35 2.27 -21.67
N ASP A 242 -4.08 1.99 -21.42
CA ASP A 242 -3.44 0.70 -21.65
C ASP A 242 -2.24 0.55 -20.69
N GLU A 243 -2.00 -0.67 -20.23
CA GLU A 243 -0.85 -1.00 -19.41
C GLU A 243 -0.27 -2.34 -19.87
N TYR A 244 1.05 -2.39 -19.95
CA TYR A 244 1.77 -3.58 -20.38
C TYR A 244 2.91 -3.87 -19.41
N LEU A 245 3.03 -5.13 -19.02
CA LEU A 245 4.19 -5.66 -18.31
C LEU A 245 4.64 -6.94 -19.01
N SER A 246 5.91 -6.98 -19.42
CA SER A 246 6.44 -8.10 -20.21
C SER A 246 6.38 -9.45 -19.48
N VAL A 247 6.43 -9.45 -18.16
CA VAL A 247 6.16 -10.63 -17.33
C VAL A 247 5.12 -10.23 -16.29
N PRO A 248 3.81 -10.47 -16.53
CA PRO A 248 2.73 -9.97 -15.68
C PRO A 248 2.90 -10.32 -14.19
N GLU A 249 3.35 -11.53 -13.90
CA GLU A 249 3.51 -12.03 -12.52
C GLU A 249 4.92 -11.80 -11.94
N HIS A 250 5.69 -10.85 -12.50
CA HIS A 250 7.06 -10.55 -12.06
C HIS A 250 7.16 -10.24 -10.56
N TYR A 251 6.22 -9.42 -10.06
CA TYR A 251 6.16 -9.00 -8.65
C TYR A 251 5.40 -9.97 -7.74
N GLY A 252 4.87 -11.06 -8.31
CA GLY A 252 4.09 -12.05 -7.59
C GLY A 252 2.87 -12.53 -8.37
N PRO A 253 2.18 -13.55 -7.86
CA PRO A 253 0.99 -14.11 -8.50
C PRO A 253 -0.12 -13.07 -8.65
N LEU A 254 -0.81 -13.09 -9.80
CA LEU A 254 -1.95 -12.20 -10.08
C LEU A 254 -3.22 -13.00 -10.40
N PRO A 255 -4.41 -12.44 -10.16
CA PRO A 255 -5.65 -12.98 -10.71
C PRO A 255 -5.57 -13.12 -12.24
N PRO A 256 -6.16 -14.17 -12.85
CA PRO A 256 -6.08 -14.37 -14.30
C PRO A 256 -6.57 -13.18 -15.14
N GLY A 257 -7.55 -12.42 -14.65
CA GLY A 257 -8.03 -11.20 -15.32
C GLY A 257 -6.98 -10.09 -15.35
N ASP A 258 -6.19 -9.94 -14.29
CA ASP A 258 -5.15 -8.93 -14.18
C ASP A 258 -3.94 -9.30 -15.05
N VAL A 259 -3.60 -10.60 -15.13
CA VAL A 259 -2.58 -11.10 -16.07
C VAL A 259 -2.94 -10.73 -17.51
N ILE A 260 -4.20 -10.94 -17.91
CA ILE A 260 -4.69 -10.57 -19.26
C ILE A 260 -4.67 -9.05 -19.45
N GLY A 261 -5.00 -8.28 -18.40
CA GLY A 261 -4.99 -6.83 -18.42
C GLY A 261 -3.61 -6.19 -18.59
N LEU A 262 -2.53 -6.94 -18.34
CA LEU A 262 -1.14 -6.50 -18.53
C LEU A 262 -0.55 -6.87 -19.90
N ALA A 263 -1.36 -7.37 -20.82
CA ALA A 263 -0.98 -7.50 -22.22
C ALA A 263 -1.33 -6.22 -22.98
N ALA A 264 -0.37 -5.70 -23.76
CA ALA A 264 -0.56 -4.50 -24.56
C ALA A 264 -1.77 -4.66 -25.50
N ASN A 265 -2.61 -3.63 -25.60
CA ASN A 265 -3.74 -3.60 -26.52
C ASN A 265 -3.36 -2.86 -27.81
N PRO A 266 -3.04 -3.57 -28.92
CA PRO A 266 -2.49 -2.92 -30.11
C PRO A 266 -3.46 -1.93 -30.79
N ARG A 267 -4.77 -2.07 -30.56
CA ARG A 267 -5.78 -1.13 -31.08
C ARG A 267 -5.76 0.18 -30.30
N VAL A 268 -5.58 0.12 -28.98
CA VAL A 268 -5.49 1.33 -28.15
C VAL A 268 -4.18 2.06 -28.45
N VAL A 269 -3.06 1.34 -28.52
CA VAL A 269 -1.76 1.90 -28.89
C VAL A 269 -1.84 2.58 -30.26
N ASN A 270 -2.33 1.88 -31.30
CA ASN A 270 -2.48 2.48 -32.64
C ASN A 270 -3.33 3.76 -32.64
N ARG A 271 -4.47 3.76 -31.95
CA ARG A 271 -5.37 4.93 -31.93
C ARG A 271 -4.69 6.17 -31.34
N LEU A 272 -3.81 6.01 -30.36
CA LEU A 272 -3.24 7.12 -29.61
C LEU A 272 -1.85 7.52 -30.09
N THR A 273 -1.07 6.58 -30.62
CA THR A 273 0.31 6.83 -31.04
C THR A 273 0.52 6.73 -32.55
N GLY A 274 -0.43 6.13 -33.28
CA GLY A 274 -0.29 5.83 -34.71
C GLY A 274 0.50 4.55 -35.01
N ALA A 275 1.01 3.84 -34.00
CA ALA A 275 1.79 2.61 -34.16
C ALA A 275 1.04 1.53 -34.94
N ASP A 276 1.73 0.72 -35.75
CA ASP A 276 1.10 -0.40 -36.45
C ASP A 276 0.66 -1.51 -35.46
N PRO A 277 -0.63 -1.91 -35.43
CA PRO A 277 -1.10 -2.93 -34.51
C PRO A 277 -0.41 -4.29 -34.66
N ALA A 278 0.06 -4.66 -35.86
CA ALA A 278 0.72 -5.94 -36.07
C ALA A 278 2.16 -5.93 -35.52
N THR A 279 2.89 -4.82 -35.71
CA THR A 279 4.20 -4.60 -35.07
C THR A 279 4.08 -4.61 -33.55
N VAL A 280 3.15 -3.85 -32.96
CA VAL A 280 2.95 -3.81 -31.50
C VAL A 280 2.65 -5.21 -30.94
N ARG A 281 1.77 -5.98 -31.59
CA ARG A 281 1.47 -7.36 -31.17
C ARG A 281 2.68 -8.29 -31.21
N THR A 282 3.58 -8.08 -32.17
CA THR A 282 4.77 -8.92 -32.36
C THR A 282 5.84 -8.59 -31.32
N VAL A 283 5.99 -7.32 -30.97
CA VAL A 283 7.01 -6.84 -30.03
C VAL A 283 6.53 -6.97 -28.58
N ALA A 284 5.34 -6.47 -28.24
CA ALA A 284 4.81 -6.39 -26.88
C ALA A 284 4.27 -7.75 -26.37
N ARG A 285 5.13 -8.77 -26.36
CA ARG A 285 4.77 -10.12 -25.92
C ARG A 285 4.95 -10.26 -24.42
N THR A 286 3.97 -10.87 -23.77
CA THR A 286 4.07 -11.31 -22.38
C THR A 286 4.65 -12.72 -22.29
N ALA A 287 5.42 -13.02 -21.25
CA ALA A 287 5.92 -14.36 -20.96
C ALA A 287 5.76 -14.72 -19.47
N ALA A 288 5.99 -16.00 -19.14
CA ALA A 288 5.95 -16.46 -17.75
C ALA A 288 7.23 -16.11 -16.97
N SER A 289 8.34 -15.88 -17.67
CA SER A 289 9.62 -15.50 -17.07
C SER A 289 10.44 -14.58 -17.98
N PRO A 290 11.34 -13.73 -17.44
CA PRO A 290 12.22 -12.89 -18.25
C PRO A 290 13.09 -13.69 -19.24
N ALA A 291 13.45 -14.93 -18.90
CA ALA A 291 14.30 -15.80 -19.72
C ALA A 291 13.64 -16.25 -21.04
N GLU A 292 12.34 -16.09 -21.18
CA GLU A 292 11.58 -16.40 -22.41
C GLU A 292 11.48 -15.21 -23.37
N LEU A 293 12.01 -14.05 -22.97
CA LEU A 293 11.98 -12.81 -23.74
C LEU A 293 13.41 -12.38 -24.12
N PRO A 294 13.56 -11.51 -25.13
CA PRO A 294 14.81 -10.78 -25.34
C PRO A 294 15.20 -9.99 -24.08
N PRO A 295 16.47 -9.60 -23.94
CA PRO A 295 16.91 -8.68 -22.89
C PRO A 295 15.98 -7.47 -22.78
N ALA A 296 15.66 -7.04 -21.55
CA ALA A 296 14.66 -6.00 -21.31
C ALA A 296 14.97 -4.70 -22.08
N GLN A 297 16.25 -4.31 -22.19
CA GLN A 297 16.66 -3.13 -22.94
C GLN A 297 16.47 -3.28 -24.46
N GLU A 298 16.65 -4.47 -25.02
CA GLU A 298 16.37 -4.75 -26.45
C GLU A 298 14.87 -4.67 -26.71
N LEU A 299 14.06 -5.29 -25.85
CA LEU A 299 12.60 -5.25 -25.93
C LEU A 299 12.06 -3.82 -25.79
N LEU A 300 12.65 -3.01 -24.90
CA LEU A 300 12.35 -1.59 -24.72
C LEU A 300 12.58 -0.79 -26.02
N GLY A 301 13.75 -0.97 -26.65
CA GLY A 301 14.09 -0.31 -27.91
C GLY A 301 13.17 -0.72 -29.06
N ASP A 302 12.82 -2.00 -29.15
CA ASP A 302 11.86 -2.48 -30.15
C ASP A 302 10.46 -1.89 -29.94
N LEU A 303 10.00 -1.75 -28.69
CA LEU A 303 8.73 -1.09 -28.37
C LEU A 303 8.75 0.39 -28.72
N ALA A 304 9.83 1.09 -28.35
CA ALA A 304 10.02 2.49 -28.66
C ALA A 304 9.96 2.73 -30.19
N ARG A 305 10.66 1.90 -30.96
CA ARG A 305 10.65 1.95 -32.43
C ARG A 305 9.28 1.60 -33.03
N ALA A 306 8.58 0.61 -32.48
CA ALA A 306 7.22 0.26 -32.91
C ALA A 306 6.22 1.39 -32.68
N ILE A 307 6.40 2.14 -31.59
CA ILE A 307 5.54 3.28 -31.21
C ILE A 307 5.94 4.57 -31.95
N GLY A 308 7.22 4.69 -32.35
CA GLY A 308 7.75 5.89 -33.01
C GLY A 308 8.24 6.96 -32.03
N ILE A 309 8.74 6.53 -30.86
CA ILE A 309 9.32 7.43 -29.85
C ILE A 309 10.84 7.29 -29.79
N GLU A 310 11.52 8.40 -29.49
CA GLU A 310 12.98 8.47 -29.43
C GLU A 310 13.47 8.81 -28.01
N GLY A 311 14.56 8.14 -27.60
CA GLY A 311 15.20 8.38 -26.30
C GLY A 311 14.61 7.55 -25.15
N ALA A 312 13.85 6.49 -25.44
CA ALA A 312 13.35 5.59 -24.40
C ALA A 312 14.41 4.64 -23.84
N GLU A 313 15.52 4.42 -24.56
CA GLU A 313 16.50 3.36 -24.29
C GLU A 313 17.47 3.68 -23.13
N HIS A 314 17.32 4.86 -22.51
CA HIS A 314 18.15 5.33 -21.40
C HIS A 314 17.29 6.02 -20.33
N GLY A 315 17.88 6.12 -19.15
CA GLY A 315 17.33 6.81 -18.00
C GLY A 315 17.78 8.26 -17.90
N TRP A 316 17.55 8.87 -16.72
CA TRP A 316 18.12 10.18 -16.39
C TRP A 316 19.63 10.12 -16.19
N SER A 317 20.12 9.08 -15.50
CA SER A 317 21.53 8.99 -15.09
C SER A 317 22.50 8.71 -16.23
N ASP A 318 22.02 8.18 -17.35
CA ASP A 318 22.79 7.85 -18.56
C ASP A 318 22.20 8.47 -19.83
N ALA A 319 21.37 9.51 -19.68
CA ALA A 319 20.89 10.27 -20.83
C ALA A 319 22.07 10.84 -21.62
N PRO A 320 22.13 10.62 -22.96
CA PRO A 320 23.13 11.25 -23.80
C PRO A 320 22.91 12.76 -23.81
N GLU A 321 23.88 13.50 -24.35
CA GLU A 321 23.68 14.92 -24.62
C GLU A 321 22.55 15.08 -25.64
N ILE A 322 21.44 15.68 -25.21
CA ILE A 322 20.28 15.97 -26.07
C ILE A 322 20.36 17.45 -26.46
N PRO A 323 20.59 17.77 -27.75
CA PRO A 323 20.56 19.15 -28.22
C PRO A 323 19.25 19.85 -27.86
N ASP A 324 19.35 21.10 -27.41
CA ASP A 324 18.23 21.96 -27.02
C ASP A 324 17.34 21.41 -25.88
N ALA A 325 17.83 20.43 -25.11
CA ALA A 325 17.13 19.95 -23.94
C ALA A 325 17.14 20.96 -22.79
N VAL A 326 16.04 21.02 -22.06
CA VAL A 326 15.89 21.85 -20.88
C VAL A 326 16.29 21.04 -19.66
N VAL A 327 17.27 21.56 -18.91
CA VAL A 327 17.66 21.02 -17.61
C VAL A 327 16.88 21.75 -16.52
N VAL A 328 16.15 20.97 -15.73
CA VAL A 328 15.45 21.45 -14.54
C VAL A 328 16.28 21.04 -13.34
N GLU A 329 17.08 21.98 -12.84
CA GLU A 329 17.80 21.82 -11.57
C GLU A 329 16.82 21.86 -10.39
N ARG A 330 17.25 21.25 -9.28
CA ARG A 330 16.51 21.16 -8.02
C ARG A 330 16.13 22.52 -7.42
#